data_AF-A0A444UVY6-F1
#
_entry.id   AF-A0A444UVY6-F1
#
_cell.length_a   1.000
_cell.length_b   1.000
_cell.length_c   1.000
_cell.angle_alpha   90.00
_cell.angle_beta   90.00
_cell.angle_gamma   90.00
#
_symmetry.space_group_name_H-M   'P 1'
#
loop_
_entity.id
_entity.type
_entity.pdbx_description
1 polymer ?
#
loop_
_entity_poly.entity_id
_entity_poly.type
_entity_poly.pdbx_seq_one_letter_code
_entity_poly.pdbx_strand_id
1 'polypeptide(L)'
;MPSDRALVFVDNHDNQRGHGPGGNSVLTFWDSRNMVIFRNVVNGQPFSNWWDNGGNQVAFGRGNKGFIVFNNDDWNLDVTLQTGLPAGLYCDVISGQEDGGRCTGSQISVEGDGRARFQISNTAEDPFIAIHVNAKL
;
A
#
# COMPACT_ATOMS: atom_id res chain seq x y z
N MET A 1 5.10 -0.81 30.72
CA MET A 1 5.79 -0.59 29.43
C MET A 1 5.02 0.49 28.66
N PRO A 2 5.69 1.48 28.05
CA PRO A 2 5.03 2.50 27.24
C PRO A 2 4.40 1.91 25.97
N SER A 3 3.19 2.36 25.63
CA SER A 3 2.28 1.81 24.59
C SER A 3 2.76 2.01 23.14
N ASP A 4 3.88 2.69 22.95
CA ASP A 4 4.45 3.19 21.69
C ASP A 4 5.51 2.24 21.09
N ARG A 5 5.68 1.04 21.66
CA ARG A 5 6.61 0.01 21.16
C ARG A 5 6.02 -1.40 21.09
N ALA A 6 4.69 -1.52 21.06
CA ALA A 6 4.03 -2.80 20.91
C ALA A 6 3.64 -3.02 19.43
N LEU A 7 4.48 -3.78 18.71
CA LEU A 7 4.05 -4.44 17.48
C LEU A 7 3.34 -5.73 17.91
N VAL A 8 2.02 -5.68 17.97
CA VAL A 8 1.22 -6.90 18.13
C VAL A 8 1.20 -7.56 16.75
N PHE A 9 2.06 -8.56 16.56
CA PHE A 9 1.79 -9.54 15.53
C PHE A 9 0.53 -10.28 15.98
N VAL A 10 -0.57 -10.09 15.26
CA VAL A 10 -1.59 -11.12 15.25
C VAL A 10 -0.88 -12.31 14.62
N ASP A 11 -0.37 -13.22 15.46
CA ASP A 11 -0.09 -14.58 15.03
C ASP A 11 -1.45 -15.11 14.57
N ASN A 12 -1.73 -14.92 13.29
CA ASN A 12 -2.85 -15.58 12.67
C ASN A 12 -2.38 -17.02 12.49
N HIS A 13 -2.54 -17.80 13.55
CA HIS A 13 -2.29 -19.23 13.61
C HIS A 13 -3.01 -20.00 12.48
N ASP A 14 -3.92 -19.35 11.75
CA ASP A 14 -4.62 -19.86 10.57
C ASP A 14 -3.79 -19.84 9.27
N ASN A 15 -2.71 -19.04 9.17
CA ASN A 15 -1.93 -18.96 7.93
C ASN A 15 -0.93 -20.13 7.75
N GLN A 16 -0.92 -21.13 8.64
CA GLN A 16 -0.06 -22.32 8.54
C GLN A 16 -0.84 -23.64 8.32
N ARG A 17 -2.15 -23.59 8.04
CA ARG A 17 -2.96 -24.78 7.71
C ARG A 17 -3.32 -24.94 6.23
N GLY A 18 -2.73 -24.12 5.35
CA GLY A 18 -2.88 -24.28 3.90
C GLY A 18 -4.24 -23.85 3.34
N HIS A 19 -5.01 -23.02 4.06
CA HIS A 19 -6.30 -22.48 3.60
C HIS A 19 -6.44 -20.95 3.73
N GLY A 20 -5.39 -20.23 4.18
CA GLY A 20 -5.24 -18.78 4.00
C GLY A 20 -4.26 -18.46 2.86
N PRO A 21 -4.06 -17.17 2.48
CA PRO A 21 -3.11 -16.77 1.44
C PRO A 21 -1.68 -16.99 1.97
N GLY A 22 -1.27 -18.24 2.07
CA GLY A 22 0.07 -18.66 2.41
C GLY A 22 0.92 -18.63 1.13
N GLY A 23 1.84 -17.67 1.06
CA GLY A 23 2.74 -17.50 -0.07
C GLY A 23 3.51 -16.19 -0.03
N ASN A 24 3.92 -15.70 -1.20
CA ASN A 24 4.67 -14.44 -1.39
C ASN A 24 3.93 -13.18 -0.90
N SER A 25 2.66 -13.28 -0.51
CA SER A 25 1.87 -12.21 0.09
C SER A 25 2.15 -11.99 1.59
N VAL A 26 3.11 -12.72 2.16
CA VAL A 26 3.58 -12.54 3.54
C VAL A 26 4.51 -11.34 3.59
N LEU A 27 4.11 -10.30 4.33
CA LEU A 27 4.95 -9.14 4.62
C LEU A 27 6.32 -9.59 5.10
N THR A 28 7.36 -9.35 4.29
CA THR A 28 8.72 -9.71 4.66
C THR A 28 9.30 -8.64 5.59
N PHE A 29 10.47 -8.91 6.18
CA PHE A 29 11.06 -7.99 7.14
C PHE A 29 11.37 -6.59 6.54
N TRP A 30 11.58 -6.50 5.22
CA TRP A 30 11.79 -5.23 4.53
C TRP A 30 10.48 -4.46 4.34
N ASP A 31 9.41 -5.12 3.86
CA ASP A 31 8.07 -4.54 3.69
C ASP A 31 7.51 -3.99 4.99
N SER A 32 7.79 -4.69 6.10
CA SER A 32 7.33 -4.28 7.42
C SER A 32 7.84 -2.89 7.82
N ARG A 33 9.07 -2.51 7.43
CA ARG A 33 9.65 -1.21 7.81
C ARG A 33 8.94 -0.06 7.12
N ASN A 34 8.72 -0.18 5.82
CA ASN A 34 8.06 0.86 5.03
C ASN A 34 6.57 0.97 5.39
N MET A 35 5.91 -0.14 5.71
CA MET A 35 4.53 -0.11 6.18
C MET A 35 4.38 0.42 7.63
N VAL A 36 5.39 0.25 8.48
CA VAL A 36 5.46 0.94 9.78
C VAL A 36 5.60 2.44 9.59
N ILE A 37 6.45 2.89 8.66
CA ILE A 37 6.59 4.30 8.31
C ILE A 37 5.25 4.83 7.78
N PHE A 38 4.61 4.12 6.84
CA PHE A 38 3.29 4.46 6.33
C PHE A 38 2.29 4.66 7.47
N ARG A 39 2.21 3.71 8.41
CA ARG A 39 1.29 3.79 9.56
C ARG A 39 1.51 5.02 10.42
N ASN A 40 2.78 5.44 10.59
CA ASN A 40 3.15 6.64 11.31
C ASN A 40 2.76 7.91 10.55
N VAL A 41 3.02 7.95 9.23
CA VAL A 41 2.69 9.08 8.36
C VAL A 41 1.18 9.35 8.34
N VAL A 42 0.38 8.29 8.22
CA VAL A 42 -1.08 8.38 8.13
C VAL A 42 -1.79 8.42 9.50
N ASN A 43 -1.04 8.54 10.60
CA ASN A 43 -1.63 8.53 11.93
C ASN A 43 -2.65 9.66 12.11
N GLY A 44 -3.76 9.35 12.78
CA GLY A 44 -4.89 10.27 12.99
C GLY A 44 -5.79 10.51 11.77
N GLN A 45 -5.45 10.00 10.58
CA GLN A 45 -6.30 10.16 9.41
C GLN A 45 -7.47 9.16 9.39
N PRO A 46 -8.68 9.57 8.97
CA PRO A 46 -9.80 8.66 8.83
C PRO A 46 -9.52 7.63 7.73
N PHE A 47 -10.22 6.51 7.79
CA PHE A 47 -10.34 5.63 6.64
C PHE A 47 -11.22 6.31 5.58
N SER A 48 -10.79 6.27 4.32
CA SER A 48 -11.47 6.97 3.22
C SER A 48 -11.27 6.23 1.90
N ASN A 49 -12.00 6.64 0.86
CA ASN A 49 -11.78 6.21 -0.52
C ASN A 49 -11.66 4.69 -0.71
N TRP A 50 -12.53 3.94 -0.02
CA TRP A 50 -12.64 2.50 -0.21
C TRP A 50 -13.07 2.19 -1.64
N TRP A 51 -12.43 1.19 -2.21
CA TRP A 51 -12.80 0.61 -3.49
C TRP A 51 -12.52 -0.89 -3.45
N ASP A 52 -13.40 -1.66 -4.08
CA ASP A 52 -13.22 -3.08 -4.33
C ASP A 52 -13.83 -3.43 -5.69
N ASN A 53 -13.43 -4.57 -6.26
CA ASN A 53 -13.98 -5.09 -7.50
C ASN A 53 -15.04 -6.19 -7.30
N GLY A 54 -15.51 -6.41 -6.06
CA GLY A 54 -16.34 -7.56 -5.69
C GLY A 54 -15.61 -8.91 -5.61
N GLY A 55 -14.29 -8.92 -5.81
CA GLY A 55 -13.38 -10.05 -5.67
C GLY A 55 -12.26 -9.75 -4.68
N ASN A 56 -11.01 -9.99 -5.07
CA ASN A 56 -9.84 -9.82 -4.19
C ASN A 56 -8.95 -8.63 -4.58
N GLN A 57 -9.45 -7.68 -5.36
CA GLN A 57 -8.81 -6.38 -5.56
C GLN A 57 -9.46 -5.34 -4.67
N VAL A 58 -8.65 -4.69 -3.84
CA VAL A 58 -9.11 -3.75 -2.82
C VAL A 58 -8.16 -2.56 -2.75
N ALA A 59 -8.72 -1.36 -2.55
CA ALA A 59 -7.95 -0.16 -2.28
C ALA A 59 -8.61 0.70 -1.21
N PHE A 60 -7.80 1.44 -0.47
CA PHE A 60 -8.31 2.45 0.46
C PHE A 60 -7.30 3.54 0.75
N GLY A 61 -7.84 4.69 1.15
CA GLY A 61 -7.11 5.85 1.62
C GLY A 61 -7.11 6.00 3.13
N ARG A 62 -6.16 6.80 3.59
CA ARG A 62 -6.09 7.32 4.95
C ARG A 62 -6.10 8.84 4.88
N GLY A 63 -7.30 9.41 4.84
CA GLY A 63 -7.54 10.84 4.68
C GLY A 63 -6.86 11.34 3.41
N ASN A 64 -5.99 12.34 3.56
CA ASN A 64 -5.19 12.90 2.47
C ASN A 64 -3.68 12.60 2.62
N LYS A 65 -3.31 11.59 3.42
CA LYS A 65 -1.90 11.30 3.74
C LYS A 65 -1.35 10.00 3.17
N GLY A 66 -2.20 9.02 2.89
CA GLY A 66 -1.75 7.78 2.27
C GLY A 66 -2.86 7.03 1.55
N PHE A 67 -2.45 6.18 0.61
CA PHE A 67 -3.32 5.32 -0.18
C PHE A 67 -2.62 3.99 -0.43
N ILE A 68 -3.38 2.89 -0.40
CA ILE A 68 -2.86 1.54 -0.62
C ILE A 68 -3.82 0.76 -1.53
N VAL A 69 -3.25 -0.06 -2.41
CA VAL A 69 -3.97 -0.90 -3.37
C VAL A 69 -3.40 -2.31 -3.31
N PHE A 70 -4.27 -3.31 -3.24
CA PHE A 70 -3.94 -4.73 -3.24
C PHE A 70 -4.56 -5.40 -4.47
N ASN A 71 -3.81 -6.28 -5.12
CA ASN A 71 -4.31 -7.19 -6.12
C ASN A 71 -4.06 -8.64 -5.68
N ASN A 72 -5.08 -9.31 -5.17
CA ASN A 72 -5.00 -10.72 -4.83
C ASN A 72 -5.96 -11.57 -5.69
N ASP A 73 -6.34 -11.05 -6.86
CA ASP A 73 -7.06 -11.82 -7.88
C ASP A 73 -6.07 -12.48 -8.86
N ASP A 74 -6.56 -13.47 -9.60
CA ASP A 74 -5.78 -14.20 -10.60
C ASP A 74 -5.61 -13.43 -11.93
N TRP A 75 -5.90 -12.12 -11.95
CA TRP A 75 -5.75 -11.25 -13.12
C TRP A 75 -5.19 -9.87 -12.76
N ASN A 76 -4.68 -9.17 -13.79
CA ASN A 76 -4.04 -7.86 -13.61
C ASN A 76 -5.05 -6.79 -13.19
N LEU A 77 -4.64 -5.96 -12.23
CA LEU A 77 -5.34 -4.74 -11.88
C LEU A 77 -4.85 -3.60 -12.77
N ASP A 78 -5.77 -2.90 -13.45
CA ASP A 78 -5.50 -1.66 -14.18
C ASP A 78 -6.69 -0.71 -14.02
N VAL A 79 -6.60 0.20 -13.05
CA VAL A 79 -7.72 1.06 -12.67
C VAL A 79 -7.27 2.43 -12.19
N THR A 80 -8.09 3.45 -12.45
CA THR A 80 -7.87 4.81 -11.95
C THR A 80 -8.75 5.08 -10.73
N LEU A 81 -8.11 5.26 -9.58
CA LEU A 81 -8.76 5.37 -8.28
C LEU A 81 -8.61 6.76 -7.69
N GLN A 82 -9.62 7.20 -6.92
CA GLN A 82 -9.56 8.43 -6.15
C GLN A 82 -8.71 8.19 -4.90
N THR A 83 -7.52 8.78 -4.84
CA THR A 83 -6.61 8.57 -3.71
C THR A 83 -6.89 9.50 -2.54
N GLY A 84 -7.41 10.70 -2.82
CA GLY A 84 -7.50 11.80 -1.85
C GLY A 84 -6.17 12.46 -1.54
N LEU A 85 -5.08 12.03 -2.20
CA LEU A 85 -3.76 12.64 -2.05
C LEU A 85 -3.65 13.92 -2.89
N PRO A 86 -2.81 14.88 -2.48
CA PRO A 86 -2.44 16.01 -3.32
C PRO A 86 -1.79 15.56 -4.63
N ALA A 87 -1.98 16.33 -5.70
CA ALA A 87 -1.33 16.06 -6.98
C ALA A 87 0.20 16.05 -6.87
N GLY A 88 0.84 15.13 -7.59
CA GLY A 88 2.29 15.00 -7.67
C GLY A 88 2.75 13.56 -7.91
N LEU A 89 4.06 13.37 -7.87
CA LEU A 89 4.71 12.10 -8.15
C LEU A 89 5.10 11.43 -6.83
N TYR A 90 4.68 10.19 -6.63
CA TYR A 90 4.86 9.45 -5.39
C TYR A 90 5.68 8.18 -5.67
N CYS A 91 6.61 7.88 -4.78
CA CYS A 91 7.31 6.60 -4.78
C CYS A 91 6.43 5.53 -4.15
N ASP A 92 6.30 4.39 -4.83
CA ASP A 92 5.76 3.19 -4.22
C ASP A 92 6.74 2.69 -3.15
N VAL A 93 6.29 2.68 -1.89
CA VAL A 93 7.12 2.30 -0.76
C VAL A 93 7.26 0.78 -0.59
N ILE A 94 6.60 0.00 -1.44
CA ILE A 94 6.71 -1.46 -1.48
C ILE A 94 7.86 -1.85 -2.41
N SER A 95 7.79 -1.45 -3.69
CA SER A 95 8.86 -1.73 -4.65
C SER A 95 10.13 -0.90 -4.46
N GLY A 96 10.13 0.11 -3.60
CA GLY A 96 11.30 0.94 -3.34
C GLY A 96 11.09 2.02 -2.28
N GLN A 97 11.89 3.08 -2.37
CA GLN A 97 11.79 4.24 -1.49
C GLN A 97 12.24 5.50 -2.23
N GLU A 98 12.00 6.66 -1.61
CA GLU A 98 12.60 7.92 -2.03
C GLU A 98 14.06 7.97 -1.57
N ASP A 99 14.97 8.23 -2.50
CA ASP A 99 16.40 8.41 -2.24
C ASP A 99 16.95 9.54 -3.12
N GLY A 100 17.31 10.67 -2.51
CA GLY A 100 17.97 11.79 -3.18
C GLY A 100 17.12 12.49 -4.26
N GLY A 101 15.80 12.58 -4.06
CA GLY A 101 14.84 13.18 -4.99
C GLY A 101 14.41 12.25 -6.12
N ARG A 102 14.61 10.93 -5.97
CA ARG A 102 14.22 9.91 -6.95
C ARG A 102 13.62 8.70 -6.26
N CYS A 103 12.69 8.04 -6.94
CA CYS A 103 12.19 6.75 -6.48
C CYS A 103 13.10 5.62 -6.97
N THR A 104 13.53 4.75 -6.06
CA THR A 104 14.29 3.54 -6.43
C THR A 104 13.39 2.47 -7.04
N GLY A 105 12.08 2.52 -6.76
CA GLY A 105 11.06 1.61 -7.25
C GLY A 105 10.07 2.28 -8.21
N SER A 106 8.86 1.73 -8.27
CA SER A 106 7.78 2.25 -9.12
C SER A 106 7.30 3.63 -8.67
N GLN A 107 6.71 4.38 -9.62
CA GLN A 107 6.22 5.73 -9.38
C GLN A 107 4.74 5.82 -9.72
N ILE A 108 4.00 6.55 -8.89
CA ILE A 108 2.58 6.81 -9.06
C ILE A 108 2.37 8.30 -9.23
N SER A 109 1.79 8.69 -10.37
CA SER A 109 1.37 10.06 -10.61
C SER A 109 -0.06 10.26 -10.12
N VAL A 110 -0.23 11.16 -9.15
CA VAL A 110 -1.53 11.65 -8.68
C VAL A 110 -1.87 12.93 -9.43
N GLU A 111 -3.02 12.94 -10.11
CA GLU A 111 -3.52 14.05 -10.89
C GLU A 111 -4.11 15.17 -10.01
N GLY A 112 -4.44 16.31 -10.63
CA GLY A 112 -5.00 17.50 -9.97
C GLY A 112 -6.30 17.26 -9.20
N ASP A 113 -7.07 16.25 -9.60
CA ASP A 113 -8.33 15.84 -8.98
C ASP A 113 -8.16 14.74 -7.90
N GLY A 114 -6.91 14.39 -7.57
CA GLY A 114 -6.56 13.37 -6.58
C GLY A 114 -6.63 11.94 -7.10
N ARG A 115 -6.89 11.72 -8.40
CA ARG A 115 -6.92 10.38 -8.98
C ARG A 115 -5.54 9.91 -9.41
N ALA A 116 -5.31 8.60 -9.38
CA ALA A 116 -4.11 7.98 -9.89
C ALA A 116 -4.44 6.63 -10.55
N ARG A 117 -3.70 6.29 -11.61
CA ARG A 117 -3.78 4.98 -12.26
C ARG A 117 -2.84 4.00 -11.56
N PHE A 118 -3.37 2.83 -11.22
CA PHE A 118 -2.62 1.72 -10.64
C PHE A 118 -2.62 0.56 -11.60
N GLN A 119 -1.45 -0.01 -11.85
CA GLN A 119 -1.24 -1.19 -12.67
C GLN A 119 -0.46 -2.21 -11.87
N ILE A 120 -1.11 -3.29 -11.45
CA ILE A 120 -0.49 -4.33 -10.61
C ILE A 120 -0.70 -5.69 -11.30
N SER A 121 0.39 -6.32 -11.73
CA SER A 121 0.35 -7.69 -12.26
C SER A 121 -0.06 -8.67 -11.17
N ASN A 122 -0.86 -9.68 -11.50
CA ASN A 122 -1.15 -10.78 -10.56
C ASN A 122 0.07 -11.68 -10.31
N THR A 123 1.12 -11.55 -11.12
CA THR A 123 2.39 -12.27 -10.97
C THR A 123 3.51 -11.38 -10.42
N ALA A 124 3.19 -10.20 -9.90
CA ALA A 124 4.18 -9.34 -9.26
C ALA A 124 4.74 -10.04 -8.01
N GLU A 125 6.01 -9.75 -7.67
CA GLU A 125 6.63 -10.23 -6.43
C GLU A 125 5.81 -9.77 -5.22
N ASP A 126 5.48 -8.47 -5.21
CA ASP A 126 4.59 -7.84 -4.26
C ASP A 126 3.37 -7.26 -4.99
N PRO A 127 2.20 -7.95 -4.98
CA PRO A 127 1.05 -7.52 -5.76
C PRO A 127 0.22 -6.46 -5.01
N PHE A 128 0.88 -5.46 -4.45
CA PHE A 128 0.26 -4.32 -3.80
C PHE A 128 1.18 -3.09 -3.87
N ILE A 129 0.58 -1.90 -3.87
CA ILE A 129 1.27 -0.62 -3.98
C ILE A 129 0.83 0.26 -2.82
N ALA A 130 1.78 0.95 -2.18
CA ALA A 130 1.49 1.89 -1.12
C ALA A 130 2.19 3.23 -1.38
N ILE A 131 1.46 4.33 -1.25
CA ILE A 131 1.97 5.69 -1.42
C ILE A 131 1.52 6.59 -0.28
N HIS A 132 2.39 7.50 0.15
CA HIS A 132 2.08 8.45 1.21
C HIS A 132 2.77 9.80 1.01
N VAL A 133 2.31 10.84 1.70
CA VAL A 133 2.80 12.24 1.54
C VAL A 133 4.31 12.42 1.75
N ASN A 134 4.96 11.59 2.57
CA ASN A 134 6.42 11.66 2.77
C ASN A 134 7.23 10.94 1.68
N ALA A 135 6.58 10.24 0.74
CA ALA A 135 7.21 9.58 -0.40
C ALA A 135 6.92 10.37 -1.69
N LYS A 136 6.48 11.62 -1.55
CA LYS A 136 6.22 12.53 -2.66
C LYS A 136 7.53 13.22 -3.07
N LEU A 137 7.79 13.27 -4.37
CA LEU A 137 8.89 14.03 -4.98
C LEU A 137 8.54 15.52 -5.16
#